data_AF-A0A2P2JG20-F1
#
_entry.id   AF-A0A2P2JG20-F1
#
_cell.length_a   1.000
_cell.length_b   1.000
_cell.length_c   1.000
_cell.angle_alpha   90.00
_cell.angle_beta   90.00
_cell.angle_gamma   90.00
#
_symmetry.space_group_name_H-M   'P 1'
#
loop_
_entity.id
_entity.type
_entity.pdbx_description
1 polymer ?
#
loop_
_entity_poly.entity_id
_entity_poly.type
_entity_poly.pdbx_seq_one_letter_code
_entity_poly.pdbx_strand_id
1 'polypeptide(L)'
;MFSSCCLSVLCILSLLLTLGHSKTLKRDVKALNEIKASLGWRVVYSWIGDDPCGDGDLPPWSGVTCSTLGDYRVVTELEVYAVSIVGPFPIAVTNLLDLTRL
;
A
#
# COMPACT_ATOMS: atom_id res chain seq x y z
N MET A 1 41.37 -3.53 8.19
CA MET A 1 41.23 -2.90 6.86
C MET A 1 40.14 -3.65 6.11
N PHE A 2 38.88 -3.26 6.29
CA PHE A 2 37.79 -3.84 5.50
C PHE A 2 37.93 -3.32 4.06
N SER A 3 38.18 -4.23 3.13
CA SER A 3 38.51 -3.94 1.73
C SER A 3 37.44 -3.04 1.11
N SER A 4 37.88 -1.99 0.40
CA SER A 4 37.02 -1.05 -0.34
C SER A 4 36.00 -1.77 -1.24
N CYS A 5 36.37 -2.94 -1.77
CA CYS A 5 35.50 -3.81 -2.56
C CYS A 5 34.26 -4.30 -1.79
N CYS A 6 34.40 -4.59 -0.48
CA CYS A 6 33.28 -5.05 0.33
C CYS A 6 32.24 -3.95 0.57
N LEU A 7 32.67 -2.70 0.74
CA LEU A 7 31.75 -1.56 0.87
C LEU A 7 30.99 -1.29 -0.42
N SER A 8 31.66 -1.37 -1.58
CA SER A 8 31.00 -1.18 -2.88
C SER A 8 29.92 -2.24 -3.14
N VAL A 9 30.19 -3.51 -2.82
CA VAL A 9 29.22 -4.59 -2.99
C VAL A 9 28.01 -4.41 -2.06
N LEU A 10 28.22 -4.00 -0.80
CA LEU A 10 27.14 -3.71 0.14
C LEU A 10 26.27 -2.52 -0.31
N CYS A 11 26.88 -1.47 -0.87
CA CYS A 11 26.14 -0.33 -1.44
C CYS A 11 25.32 -0.71 -2.67
N ILE A 12 25.85 -1.57 -3.54
CA ILE A 12 25.12 -2.05 -4.73
C ILE A 12 23.98 -2.97 -4.31
N LEU A 13 24.19 -3.86 -3.32
CA LEU A 13 23.13 -4.75 -2.81
C LEU A 13 21.98 -3.95 -2.16
N SER A 14 22.30 -2.90 -1.40
CA SER A 14 21.29 -2.01 -0.81
C SER A 14 20.56 -1.15 -1.84
N LEU A 15 21.24 -0.73 -2.91
CA LEU A 15 20.57 -0.09 -4.07
C LEU A 15 19.62 -1.06 -4.79
N LEU A 16 20.03 -2.32 -4.97
CA LEU A 16 19.20 -3.33 -5.61
C LEU A 16 18.01 -3.75 -4.76
N LEU A 17 18.16 -3.78 -3.42
CA LEU A 17 17.07 -4.06 -2.48
C LEU A 17 16.01 -2.94 -2.45
N THR A 18 16.39 -1.68 -2.66
CA THR A 18 15.43 -0.57 -2.75
C THR A 18 14.70 -0.49 -4.09
N LEU A 19 15.27 -1.07 -5.16
CA LEU A 19 14.63 -1.17 -6.48
C LEU A 19 13.51 -2.23 -6.55
N GLY A 20 13.44 -3.15 -5.59
CA GLY A 20 12.42 -4.21 -5.55
C GLY A 20 11.05 -3.77 -5.02
N HIS A 21 10.95 -2.55 -4.48
CA HIS A 21 9.71 -2.02 -3.92
C HIS A 21 8.95 -1.18 -4.92
N SER A 22 8.11 -1.85 -5.72
CA SER A 22 7.06 -1.17 -6.46
C SER A 22 6.14 -0.44 -5.49
N LYS A 23 6.25 0.88 -5.43
CA LYS A 23 5.38 1.73 -4.60
C LYS A 23 3.95 1.67 -5.13
N THR A 24 2.99 1.78 -4.21
CA THR A 24 1.59 1.89 -4.60
C THR A 24 1.34 3.16 -5.39
N LEU A 25 0.51 3.03 -6.43
CA LEU A 25 0.15 4.10 -7.32
C LEU A 25 -0.51 5.25 -6.54
N LYS A 26 0.01 6.48 -6.70
CA LYS A 26 -0.37 7.64 -5.86
C LYS A 26 -1.88 7.95 -5.83
N ARG A 27 -2.60 7.68 -6.93
CA ARG A 27 -4.07 7.82 -7.00
C ARG A 27 -4.76 6.84 -6.04
N ASP A 28 -4.32 5.58 -5.99
CA ASP A 28 -4.89 4.57 -5.09
C ASP A 28 -4.61 4.91 -3.63
N VAL A 29 -3.39 5.38 -3.34
CA VAL A 29 -3.02 5.87 -2.00
C VAL A 29 -3.92 7.03 -1.56
N LYS A 30 -4.18 8.00 -2.45
CA LYS A 30 -5.07 9.12 -2.15
C LYS A 30 -6.51 8.65 -1.92
N ALA A 31 -7.03 7.78 -2.78
CA ALA A 31 -8.38 7.22 -2.67
C ALA A 31 -8.57 6.46 -1.34
N LEU A 32 -7.63 5.59 -0.98
CA LEU A 32 -7.67 4.86 0.29
C LEU A 32 -7.54 5.79 1.50
N ASN A 33 -6.77 6.86 1.43
CA ASN A 33 -6.72 7.83 2.54
C ASN A 33 -8.04 8.62 2.71
N GLU A 34 -8.76 8.93 1.62
CA GLU A 34 -10.10 9.52 1.70
C GLU A 34 -11.13 8.53 2.29
N ILE A 35 -11.01 7.25 1.94
CA ILE A 35 -11.82 6.18 2.52
C ILE A 35 -11.50 6.06 4.02
N LYS A 36 -10.22 6.09 4.41
CA LYS A 36 -9.76 6.08 5.80
C LYS A 36 -10.36 7.24 6.59
N ALA A 37 -10.37 8.45 6.03
CA ALA A 37 -11.00 9.62 6.65
C ALA A 37 -12.52 9.46 6.81
N SER A 38 -13.19 8.80 5.86
CA SER A 38 -14.64 8.57 5.87
C SER A 38 -15.06 7.47 6.86
N LEU A 39 -14.29 6.38 6.94
CA LEU A 39 -14.55 5.24 7.83
C LEU A 39 -14.10 5.52 9.28
N GLY A 40 -13.21 6.49 9.47
CA GLY A 40 -12.76 6.95 10.78
C GLY A 40 -12.04 5.86 11.59
N TRP A 41 -12.26 5.87 12.91
CA TRP A 41 -11.55 5.04 13.89
C TRP A 41 -11.60 3.52 13.65
N ARG A 42 -12.52 3.05 12.79
CA ARG A 42 -12.77 1.62 12.60
C ARG A 42 -11.71 0.92 11.74
N VAL A 43 -11.09 1.63 10.82
CA VAL A 43 -9.97 1.12 9.99
C VAL A 43 -8.61 1.63 10.47
N VAL A 44 -8.59 2.60 11.39
CA VAL A 44 -7.36 3.28 11.85
C VAL A 44 -6.36 2.32 12.51
N TYR A 45 -6.83 1.28 13.19
CA TYR A 45 -5.94 0.33 13.87
C TYR A 45 -5.31 -0.71 12.94
N SER A 46 -5.89 -0.92 11.76
CA SER A 46 -5.47 -1.97 10.83
C SER A 46 -4.81 -1.43 9.56
N TRP A 47 -4.86 -0.11 9.35
CA TRP A 47 -4.28 0.61 8.21
C TRP A 47 -3.10 1.48 8.68
N ILE A 48 -1.99 0.80 8.99
CA ILE A 48 -0.76 1.36 9.56
C ILE A 48 0.27 1.61 8.46
N GLY A 49 1.02 2.70 8.55
CA GLY A 49 2.03 3.09 7.57
C GLY A 49 1.48 3.95 6.43
N ASP A 50 2.38 4.37 5.54
CA ASP A 50 2.06 5.26 4.41
C ASP A 50 1.70 4.50 3.12
N ASP A 51 2.17 3.25 2.99
CA ASP A 51 1.90 2.42 1.81
C ASP A 51 0.78 1.40 2.12
N PRO A 52 -0.40 1.51 1.49
CA PRO A 52 -1.50 0.58 1.71
C PRO A 52 -1.20 -0.85 1.25
N CYS A 53 -0.25 -1.03 0.32
CA CYS A 53 0.17 -2.35 -0.14
C CYS A 53 1.38 -2.90 0.64
N GLY A 54 1.82 -2.18 1.68
CA GLY A 54 2.99 -2.50 2.47
C GLY A 54 4.29 -2.08 1.78
N ASP A 55 5.25 -1.61 2.58
CA ASP A 55 6.58 -1.16 2.18
C ASP A 55 7.67 -2.18 2.57
N GLY A 56 7.29 -3.44 2.81
CA GLY A 56 8.18 -4.56 3.17
C GLY A 56 8.60 -4.60 4.63
N ASP A 57 8.64 -3.46 5.31
CA ASP A 57 8.77 -3.39 6.77
C ASP A 57 7.40 -3.53 7.46
N LEU A 58 6.35 -3.03 6.81
CA LEU A 58 4.98 -3.16 7.26
C LEU A 58 4.16 -4.05 6.33
N PRO A 59 3.24 -4.88 6.88
CA PRO A 59 2.31 -5.64 6.06
C PRO A 59 1.33 -4.68 5.33
N PRO A 60 0.71 -5.15 4.22
CA PRO A 60 -0.40 -4.44 3.60
C PRO A 60 -1.51 -4.13 4.62
N TRP A 61 -2.24 -3.05 4.36
CA TRP A 61 -3.40 -2.69 5.16
C TRP A 61 -4.43 -3.83 5.17
N SER A 62 -5.06 -4.05 6.32
CA SER A 62 -6.02 -5.16 6.42
C SER A 62 -7.19 -4.99 5.45
N GLY A 63 -7.48 -6.06 4.70
CA GLY A 63 -8.51 -6.07 3.66
C GLY A 63 -8.08 -5.43 2.33
N VAL A 64 -6.87 -4.84 2.24
CA VAL A 64 -6.35 -4.29 1.00
C VAL A 64 -5.50 -5.35 0.30
N THR A 65 -5.90 -5.74 -0.90
CA THR A 65 -5.11 -6.61 -1.78
C THR A 65 -4.60 -5.81 -2.96
N CYS A 66 -3.31 -5.99 -3.27
CA CYS A 66 -2.66 -5.27 -4.35
C CYS A 66 -1.99 -6.21 -5.34
N SER A 67 -1.99 -5.80 -6.60
CA SER A 67 -1.30 -6.48 -7.69
C SER A 67 -0.21 -5.58 -8.28
N THR A 68 0.87 -6.17 -8.75
CA THR A 68 1.98 -5.47 -9.43
C THR A 68 1.66 -5.33 -10.92
N LEU A 69 1.62 -4.09 -11.41
CA LEU A 69 1.40 -3.78 -12.81
C LEU A 69 2.60 -2.97 -13.34
N GLY A 70 3.56 -3.67 -13.98
CA GLY A 70 4.83 -3.07 -14.36
C GLY A 70 5.65 -2.67 -13.14
N ASP A 71 6.02 -1.39 -13.03
CA ASP A 71 6.88 -0.88 -11.95
C ASP A 71 6.11 -0.42 -10.69
N TYR A 72 4.77 -0.44 -10.71
CA TYR A 72 3.93 0.05 -9.61
C TYR A 72 2.92 -0.99 -9.13
N ARG A 73 2.39 -0.77 -7.92
CA ARG A 73 1.32 -1.59 -7.33
C ARG A 73 -0.01 -0.87 -7.41
N VAL A 74 -1.06 -1.61 -7.75
CA VAL A 74 -2.44 -1.13 -7.79
C VAL A 74 -3.31 -1.94 -6.85
N VAL A 75 -4.34 -1.31 -6.30
CA VAL A 75 -5.28 -1.94 -5.39
C VAL A 75 -6.36 -2.65 -6.21
N THR A 76 -6.42 -3.97 -6.08
CA THR A 76 -7.36 -4.82 -6.84
C THR A 76 -8.52 -5.31 -6.00
N GLU A 77 -8.32 -5.47 -4.69
CA GLU A 77 -9.39 -5.88 -3.79
C GLU A 77 -9.41 -5.03 -2.51
N LEU A 78 -10.61 -4.68 -2.07
CA LEU A 78 -10.83 -3.91 -0.84
C LEU A 78 -11.96 -4.51 0.00
N GLU A 79 -11.60 -5.28 1.03
CA GLU A 79 -12.55 -5.86 1.97
C GLU A 79 -12.68 -4.98 3.23
N VAL A 80 -13.77 -4.22 3.33
CA VAL A 80 -14.10 -3.37 4.49
C VAL A 80 -15.28 -3.92 5.32
N TYR A 81 -15.61 -5.21 5.18
CA TYR A 81 -16.76 -5.85 5.83
C TYR A 81 -16.69 -5.91 7.37
N ALA A 82 -15.50 -5.88 7.96
CA ALA A 82 -15.33 -6.03 9.41
C ALA A 82 -15.61 -4.74 10.21
N VAL A 83 -15.95 -3.62 9.56
CA VAL A 83 -15.97 -2.30 10.22
C VAL A 83 -17.34 -1.64 10.34
N SER A 84 -18.46 -2.39 10.36
CA SER A 84 -19.83 -1.85 10.60
C SER A 84 -20.02 -0.41 10.11
N ILE A 85 -19.92 -0.23 8.78
CA ILE A 85 -19.86 1.07 8.13
C ILE A 85 -21.16 1.83 8.44
N VAL A 86 -21.04 2.98 9.09
CA VAL A 86 -22.18 3.86 9.38
C VAL A 86 -22.07 5.05 8.46
N GLY A 87 -23.02 5.19 7.53
CA GLY A 87 -23.06 6.28 6.56
C GLY A 87 -22.97 5.81 5.10
N PRO A 88 -22.98 6.75 4.14
CA PRO A 88 -22.84 6.41 2.73
C PRO A 88 -21.44 5.84 2.47
N PHE A 89 -21.39 4.87 1.58
CA PHE A 89 -20.12 4.30 1.16
C PHE A 89 -19.28 5.37 0.41
N PRO A 90 -17.99 5.55 0.74
CA PRO A 90 -17.20 6.65 0.22
C PRO A 90 -17.04 6.57 -1.32
N ILE A 91 -17.38 7.67 -1.99
CA ILE A 91 -17.26 7.82 -3.46
C ILE A 91 -15.81 7.61 -3.91
N ALA A 92 -14.82 7.87 -3.05
CA ALA A 92 -13.41 7.66 -3.34
C ALA A 92 -13.05 6.24 -3.82
N VAL A 93 -13.88 5.21 -3.53
CA VAL A 93 -13.68 3.86 -4.10
C VAL A 93 -13.76 3.85 -5.63
N THR A 94 -14.51 4.77 -6.26
CA THR A 94 -14.55 4.88 -7.73
C THR A 94 -13.22 5.35 -8.32
N ASN A 95 -12.31 5.88 -7.50
CA ASN A 95 -10.97 6.28 -7.93
C ASN A 95 -9.98 5.10 -7.90
N LEU A 96 -10.39 3.91 -7.46
CA LEU A 96 -9.64 2.65 -7.57
C LEU A 96 -9.98 1.98 -8.91
N LEU A 97 -9.28 2.37 -9.97
CA LEU A 97 -9.61 1.98 -11.35
C LEU A 97 -9.38 0.50 -11.64
N ASP A 98 -8.47 -0.12 -10.89
CA ASP A 98 -8.04 -1.51 -11.06
C ASP A 98 -8.76 -2.46 -10.07
N LEU A 99 -9.77 -1.94 -9.36
CA LEU A 99 -10.53 -2.70 -8.37
C LEU A 99 -11.45 -3.72 -9.07
N THR A 100 -11.26 -5.00 -8.74
CA THR A 100 -12.05 -6.11 -9.27
C THR A 100 -12.98 -6.69 -8.21
N ARG A 101 -12.70 -6.45 -6.92
CA ARG A 101 -13.47 -7.01 -5.80
C ARG A 101 -13.58 -6.02 -4.62
N LEU A 102 -14.78 -5.95 -4.04
CA LEU A 102 -15.17 -5.09 -2.92
C LEU A 102 -15.97 -5.88 -1.88
#